data_AF-A0A3M7DR67-F1
#
_entry.id   AF-A0A3M7DR67-F1
#
_cell.length_a   1.000
_cell.length_b   1.000
_cell.length_c   1.000
_cell.angle_alpha   90.00
_cell.angle_beta   90.00
_cell.angle_gamma   90.00
#
_symmetry.space_group_name_H-M   'P 1'
#
loop_
_entity.id
_entity.type
_entity.pdbx_description
1 polymer ?
#
loop_
_entity_poly.entity_id
_entity_poly.type
_entity_poly.pdbx_seq_one_letter_code
_entity_poly.pdbx_strand_id
1 'polypeptide(L)'
;MAQQLSVAPLPFIYKAFFLYIEPVATALGAYYAWFQQDEYMRLTYSTPADVLGVSTREHITLLQLANLYLVFAINEALVLRATNDLKVWRIFLVGLLIADFGHLWSVHALGWPIYYQFWTWNSIHWGNLGFVYVGASMRMAFLSGLGLASSRSGAGGKRKKVR
;
A
#
# COMPACT_ATOMS: atom_id res chain seq x y z
N MET A 1 -25.88 -16.04 -14.70
CA MET A 1 -25.62 -15.35 -13.42
C MET A 1 -24.23 -15.73 -12.94
N ALA A 2 -23.26 -14.80 -13.02
CA ALA A 2 -21.94 -15.05 -12.44
C ALA A 2 -22.10 -15.09 -10.92
N GLN A 3 -21.65 -16.17 -10.29
CA GLN A 3 -21.67 -16.35 -8.84
C GLN A 3 -20.82 -15.23 -8.23
N GLN A 4 -21.46 -14.27 -7.55
CA GLN A 4 -20.74 -13.24 -6.79
C GLN A 4 -19.91 -13.97 -5.73
N LEU A 5 -18.60 -13.97 -5.92
CA LEU A 5 -17.64 -14.43 -4.92
C LEU A 5 -17.67 -13.39 -3.81
N SER A 6 -18.59 -13.57 -2.87
CA SER A 6 -18.61 -12.77 -1.65
C SER A 6 -17.34 -13.08 -0.88
N VAL A 7 -16.75 -12.02 -0.34
CA VAL A 7 -15.65 -12.13 0.59
C VAL A 7 -16.10 -12.98 1.79
N ALA A 8 -15.64 -14.24 1.85
CA ALA A 8 -15.63 -15.02 3.10
C ALA A 8 -14.99 -14.14 4.19
N PRO A 9 -15.37 -14.24 5.47
CA PRO A 9 -14.93 -13.28 6.49
C PRO A 9 -13.42 -13.09 6.43
N LEU A 10 -12.97 -11.92 5.94
CA LEU A 10 -11.55 -11.64 5.74
C LEU A 10 -10.81 -11.85 7.06
N PRO A 11 -9.62 -12.49 7.02
CA PRO A 11 -8.70 -12.45 8.14
C PRO A 11 -8.57 -11.03 8.68
N PHE A 12 -8.62 -10.90 10.00
CA PHE A 12 -8.55 -9.60 10.68
C PHE A 12 -7.33 -8.79 10.24
N ILE A 13 -6.19 -9.46 10.02
CA ILE A 13 -4.95 -8.81 9.59
C ILE A 13 -5.08 -8.06 8.26
N TYR A 14 -5.79 -8.62 7.25
CA TYR A 14 -6.02 -7.94 5.98
C TYR A 14 -6.99 -6.77 6.13
N LYS A 15 -8.03 -6.91 6.97
CA LYS A 15 -8.95 -5.80 7.25
C LYS A 15 -8.22 -4.65 7.95
N ALA A 16 -7.48 -4.96 9.01
CA ALA A 16 -6.74 -3.97 9.78
C ALA A 16 -5.75 -3.22 8.89
N PHE A 17 -4.98 -3.94 8.08
CA PHE A 17 -4.00 -3.34 7.20
C PHE A 17 -4.63 -2.51 6.08
N PHE A 18 -5.35 -3.14 5.14
CA PHE A 18 -5.83 -2.48 3.93
C PHE A 18 -6.91 -1.43 4.19
N LEU A 19 -7.74 -1.61 5.22
CA LEU A 19 -8.81 -0.66 5.48
C LEU A 19 -8.37 0.45 6.42
N TYR A 20 -7.46 0.24 7.38
CA TYR A 20 -7.21 1.24 8.42
C TYR A 20 -5.77 1.75 8.43
N ILE A 21 -4.79 0.84 8.53
CA ILE A 21 -3.39 1.24 8.70
C ILE A 21 -2.88 1.94 7.44
N GLU A 22 -3.11 1.34 6.29
CA GLU A 22 -2.61 1.82 5.01
C GLU A 22 -3.17 3.19 4.60
N PRO A 23 -4.50 3.42 4.56
CA PRO A 23 -5.02 4.73 4.19
C PRO A 23 -4.52 5.86 5.11
N VAL A 24 -4.33 5.57 6.40
CA VAL A 24 -3.78 6.55 7.36
C VAL A 24 -2.30 6.83 7.08
N ALA A 25 -1.49 5.79 6.85
CA ALA A 25 -0.08 5.94 6.52
C ALA A 25 0.11 6.74 5.22
N THR A 26 -0.67 6.43 4.18
CA THR A 26 -0.67 7.17 2.91
C THR A 26 -1.09 8.64 3.11
N ALA A 27 -2.12 8.89 3.93
CA ALA A 27 -2.55 10.25 4.25
C ALA A 27 -1.47 11.04 5.02
N LEU A 28 -0.70 10.39 5.89
CA LEU A 28 0.46 11.01 6.54
C LEU A 28 1.53 11.39 5.51
N GLY A 29 1.80 10.52 4.53
CA GLY A 29 2.69 10.86 3.41
C GLY A 29 2.23 12.12 2.66
N ALA A 30 0.92 12.23 2.37
CA ALA A 30 0.33 13.43 1.78
C ALA A 30 0.51 14.67 2.66
N TYR A 31 0.30 14.52 3.99
CA TYR A 31 0.48 15.61 4.94
C TYR A 31 1.91 16.17 4.92
N TYR A 32 2.93 15.30 4.95
CA TYR A 32 4.32 15.78 4.92
C TYR A 32 4.67 16.45 3.59
N ALA A 33 4.26 15.87 2.46
CA ALA A 33 4.50 16.47 1.14
C ALA A 33 3.76 17.81 0.95
N TRP A 34 2.65 18.04 1.67
CA TRP A 34 1.90 19.30 1.58
C TRP A 34 2.42 20.37 2.55
N PHE A 35 2.60 20.01 3.82
CA PHE A 35 2.77 20.97 4.91
C PHE A 35 4.18 20.98 5.53
N GLN A 36 4.99 19.96 5.28
CA GLN A 36 6.32 19.79 5.89
C GLN A 36 7.38 19.56 4.81
N GLN A 37 7.36 20.39 3.76
CA GLN A 37 8.15 20.17 2.55
C GLN A 37 9.66 20.22 2.79
N ASP A 38 10.16 21.16 3.58
CA ASP A 38 11.59 21.25 3.91
C ASP A 38 12.06 19.99 4.64
N GLU A 39 11.29 19.53 5.62
CA GLU A 39 11.60 18.31 6.36
C GLU A 39 11.49 17.06 5.47
N TYR A 40 10.47 16.99 4.60
CA TYR A 40 10.30 15.91 3.64
C TYR A 40 11.52 15.80 2.71
N MET A 41 11.99 16.92 2.15
CA MET A 41 13.16 16.95 1.27
C MET A 41 14.43 16.58 2.03
N ARG A 42 14.67 17.21 3.19
CA ARG A 42 15.84 16.95 4.03
C ARG A 42 15.95 15.48 4.43
N LEU A 43 14.84 14.87 4.84
CA LEU A 43 14.79 13.45 5.20
C LEU A 43 14.95 12.54 3.98
N THR A 44 14.42 12.93 2.82
CA THR A 44 14.53 12.15 1.57
C THR A 44 15.97 12.09 1.11
N TYR A 45 16.64 13.24 1.04
CA TYR A 45 18.06 13.33 0.71
C TYR A 45 18.59 14.71 1.11
N SER A 46 19.43 14.76 2.14
CA SER A 46 19.98 16.04 2.61
C SER A 46 21.08 16.54 1.68
N THR A 47 21.06 17.84 1.39
CA THR A 47 22.08 18.51 0.58
C THR A 47 22.54 19.81 1.24
N PRO A 48 23.70 20.38 0.84
CA PRO A 48 24.07 21.72 1.31
C PRO A 48 23.07 22.82 0.92
N ALA A 49 22.23 22.60 -0.10
CA ALA A 49 21.22 23.56 -0.54
C ALA A 49 20.00 23.63 0.39
N ASP A 50 19.84 22.69 1.33
CA ASP A 50 18.71 22.64 2.26
C ASP A 50 18.59 23.93 3.10
N VAL A 51 19.69 24.66 3.30
CA VAL A 51 19.71 25.97 3.99
C VAL A 51 18.91 27.06 3.27
N LEU A 52 18.66 26.89 1.97
CA LEU A 52 17.88 27.81 1.14
C LEU A 52 16.38 27.48 1.17
N GLY A 53 16.00 26.36 1.78
CA GLY A 53 14.65 25.82 1.78
C GLY A 53 14.20 25.29 0.42
N VAL A 54 12.94 24.89 0.37
CA VAL A 54 12.30 24.31 -0.84
C VAL A 54 12.16 25.37 -1.95
N SER A 55 12.73 25.09 -3.12
CA SER A 55 12.60 25.94 -4.30
C SER A 55 11.17 25.92 -4.87
N THR A 56 10.82 26.92 -5.70
CA THR A 56 9.50 26.96 -6.36
C THR A 56 9.21 25.70 -7.19
N ARG A 57 10.23 25.10 -7.81
CA ARG A 57 10.07 23.87 -8.61
C ARG A 57 9.71 22.68 -7.71
N GLU A 58 10.46 22.50 -6.64
CA GLU A 58 10.23 21.44 -5.66
C GLU A 58 8.88 21.62 -4.97
N HIS A 59 8.51 22.85 -4.61
CA HIS A 59 7.21 23.16 -4.04
C HIS A 59 6.05 22.68 -4.93
N ILE A 60 6.11 22.99 -6.23
CA ILE A 60 5.09 22.56 -7.20
C ILE A 60 5.06 21.03 -7.30
N THR A 61 6.22 20.38 -7.42
CA THR A 61 6.30 18.91 -7.52
C THR A 61 5.80 18.22 -6.24
N LEU A 62 6.12 18.75 -5.07
CA LEU A 62 5.66 18.23 -3.78
C LEU A 62 4.16 18.41 -3.60
N LEU A 63 3.57 19.53 -4.03
CA LEU A 63 2.12 19.69 -4.03
C LEU A 63 1.42 18.71 -4.99
N GLN A 64 1.99 18.46 -6.17
CA GLN A 64 1.49 17.43 -7.09
C GLN A 64 1.58 16.03 -6.47
N LEU A 65 2.69 15.70 -5.81
CA LEU A 65 2.88 14.46 -5.08
C LEU A 65 1.89 14.31 -3.93
N ALA A 66 1.71 15.36 -3.13
CA ALA A 66 0.78 15.38 -2.01
C ALA A 66 -0.67 15.18 -2.47
N ASN A 67 -1.05 15.81 -3.58
CA ASN A 67 -2.36 15.59 -4.21
C ASN A 67 -2.54 14.13 -4.67
N LEU A 68 -1.51 13.52 -5.27
CA LEU A 68 -1.54 12.10 -5.67
C LEU A 68 -1.64 11.17 -4.46
N TYR A 69 -0.90 11.41 -3.38
CA TYR A 69 -1.01 10.64 -2.15
C TYR A 69 -2.36 10.82 -1.47
N LEU A 70 -2.94 12.02 -1.50
CA LEU A 70 -4.26 12.26 -0.90
C LEU A 70 -5.35 11.46 -1.64
N VAL A 71 -5.37 11.52 -2.99
CA VAL A 71 -6.34 10.72 -3.76
C VAL A 71 -6.09 9.23 -3.58
N PHE A 72 -4.82 8.81 -3.42
CA PHE A 72 -4.48 7.42 -3.13
C PHE A 72 -5.05 6.97 -1.78
N ALA A 73 -4.81 7.72 -0.71
CA ALA A 73 -5.35 7.46 0.63
C ALA A 73 -6.88 7.38 0.63
N ILE A 74 -7.55 8.29 -0.09
CA ILE A 74 -9.02 8.29 -0.22
C ILE A 74 -9.49 7.02 -0.93
N ASN A 75 -8.83 6.60 -2.01
CA ASN A 75 -9.19 5.38 -2.73
C ASN A 75 -8.97 4.12 -1.88
N GLU A 76 -7.82 4.02 -1.20
CA GLU A 76 -7.54 2.92 -0.27
C GLU A 76 -8.59 2.86 0.85
N ALA A 77 -8.99 4.02 1.38
CA ALA A 77 -10.04 4.09 2.40
C ALA A 77 -11.41 3.67 1.85
N LEU A 78 -11.82 4.17 0.69
CA LEU A 78 -13.24 4.09 0.28
C LEU A 78 -13.56 2.91 -0.63
N VAL A 79 -12.69 2.59 -1.60
CA VAL A 79 -13.02 1.62 -2.66
C VAL A 79 -13.29 0.23 -2.09
N LEU A 80 -12.43 -0.27 -1.21
CA LEU A 80 -12.58 -1.60 -0.61
C LEU A 80 -13.69 -1.65 0.45
N ARG A 81 -14.09 -0.51 1.03
CA ARG A 81 -15.26 -0.40 1.91
C ARG A 81 -16.58 -0.40 1.14
N ALA A 82 -16.57 0.08 -0.10
CA ALA A 82 -17.75 0.18 -0.93
C ALA A 82 -18.18 -1.16 -1.54
N THR A 83 -17.39 -2.23 -1.38
CA THR A 83 -17.66 -3.52 -2.03
C THR A 83 -17.19 -4.73 -1.22
N ASN A 84 -17.96 -5.81 -1.32
CA ASN A 84 -17.59 -7.14 -0.83
C ASN A 84 -17.22 -8.10 -1.98
N ASP A 85 -16.99 -7.59 -3.19
CA ASP A 85 -16.58 -8.40 -4.35
C ASP A 85 -15.07 -8.65 -4.33
N LEU A 86 -14.69 -9.91 -4.16
CA LEU A 86 -13.29 -10.34 -4.12
C LEU A 86 -12.54 -10.03 -5.43
N LYS A 87 -13.24 -9.97 -6.58
CA LYS A 87 -12.65 -9.59 -7.85
C LYS A 87 -12.20 -8.13 -7.83
N VAL A 88 -13.02 -7.22 -7.28
CA VAL A 88 -12.66 -5.81 -7.14
C VAL A 88 -11.47 -5.65 -6.21
N TRP A 89 -11.48 -6.35 -5.07
CA TRP A 89 -10.35 -6.38 -4.13
C TRP A 89 -9.05 -6.80 -4.83
N ARG A 90 -9.07 -7.91 -5.58
CA ARG A 90 -7.86 -8.41 -6.28
C ARG A 90 -7.36 -7.42 -7.33
N ILE A 91 -8.24 -6.87 -8.16
CA ILE A 91 -7.84 -5.92 -9.21
C ILE A 91 -7.25 -4.66 -8.59
N PHE A 92 -7.89 -4.12 -7.56
CA PHE A 92 -7.41 -2.94 -6.85
C PHE A 92 -6.03 -3.19 -6.22
N LEU A 93 -5.87 -4.28 -5.47
CA LEU A 93 -4.61 -4.63 -4.80
C LEU A 93 -3.47 -4.96 -5.78
N VAL A 94 -3.76 -5.46 -6.99
CA VAL A 94 -2.74 -5.60 -8.05
C VAL A 94 -2.22 -4.23 -8.48
N GLY A 95 -3.11 -3.26 -8.69
CA GLY A 95 -2.70 -1.88 -9.00
C GLY A 95 -1.82 -1.29 -7.90
N LEU A 96 -2.21 -1.48 -6.63
CA LEU A 96 -1.41 -1.03 -5.49
C LEU A 96 -0.04 -1.76 -5.42
N LEU A 97 0.02 -3.05 -5.71
CA LEU A 97 1.28 -3.81 -5.71
C LEU A 97 2.25 -3.30 -6.78
N ILE A 98 1.74 -2.88 -7.94
CA ILE A 98 2.57 -2.23 -8.96
C ILE A 98 3.09 -0.88 -8.44
N ALA A 99 2.24 -0.11 -7.75
CA ALA A 99 2.63 1.15 -7.12
C ALA A 99 3.71 0.94 -6.04
N ASP A 100 3.62 -0.13 -5.24
CA ASP A 100 4.63 -0.48 -4.24
C ASP A 100 6.02 -0.64 -4.87
N PHE A 101 6.12 -1.41 -5.96
CA PHE A 101 7.40 -1.59 -6.66
C PHE A 101 7.93 -0.29 -7.25
N GLY A 102 7.05 0.56 -7.79
CA GLY A 102 7.42 1.90 -8.24
C GLY A 102 7.94 2.77 -7.10
N HIS A 103 7.30 2.71 -5.93
CA HIS A 103 7.69 3.47 -4.74
C HIS A 103 9.03 2.99 -4.18
N LEU A 104 9.27 1.67 -4.12
CA LEU A 104 10.58 1.12 -3.76
C LEU A 104 11.66 1.56 -4.76
N TRP A 105 11.37 1.56 -6.06
CA TRP A 105 12.32 2.01 -7.08
C TRP A 105 12.64 3.51 -7.01
N SER A 106 11.75 4.33 -6.43
CA SER A 106 11.93 5.79 -6.36
C SER A 106 13.24 6.22 -5.69
N VAL A 107 13.74 5.42 -4.74
CA VAL A 107 14.99 5.69 -4.00
C VAL A 107 16.23 5.01 -4.59
N HIS A 108 16.16 4.44 -5.81
CA HIS A 108 17.30 3.71 -6.41
C HIS A 108 18.57 4.56 -6.53
N ALA A 109 18.43 5.88 -6.67
CA ALA A 109 19.54 6.84 -6.76
C ALA A 109 20.37 6.90 -5.47
N LEU A 110 19.83 6.47 -4.32
CA LEU A 110 20.56 6.37 -3.04
C LEU A 110 21.52 5.15 -3.01
N GLY A 111 21.45 4.29 -4.02
CA GLY A 111 22.29 3.10 -4.15
C GLY A 111 21.75 1.87 -3.44
N TRP A 112 22.26 0.70 -3.82
CA TRP A 112 21.76 -0.59 -3.32
C TRP A 112 21.69 -0.77 -1.79
N PRO A 113 22.63 -0.23 -0.98
CA PRO A 113 22.59 -0.39 0.48
C PRO A 113 21.27 0.06 1.13
N ILE A 114 20.60 1.06 0.54
CA ILE A 114 19.36 1.59 1.11
C ILE A 114 18.28 0.51 1.23
N TYR A 115 18.27 -0.50 0.36
CA TYR A 115 17.21 -1.52 0.36
C TYR A 115 17.31 -2.56 1.47
N TYR A 116 18.49 -2.73 2.09
CA TYR A 116 18.71 -3.81 3.05
C TYR A 116 19.37 -3.36 4.36
N GLN A 117 20.03 -2.20 4.40
CA GLN A 117 20.60 -1.65 5.63
C GLN A 117 19.55 -0.91 6.46
N PHE A 118 18.50 -1.61 6.88
CA PHE A 118 17.38 -0.99 7.60
C PHE A 118 17.78 -0.31 8.92
N TRP A 119 18.94 -0.67 9.49
CA TRP A 119 19.52 -0.02 10.66
C TRP A 119 20.07 1.39 10.39
N THR A 120 20.21 1.79 9.13
CA THR A 120 20.61 3.17 8.74
C THR A 120 19.42 4.03 8.31
N TRP A 121 18.20 3.48 8.33
CA TRP A 121 17.01 4.19 7.89
C TRP A 121 16.62 5.28 8.89
N ASN A 122 16.36 6.47 8.36
CA ASN A 122 15.69 7.54 9.08
C ASN A 122 14.16 7.33 9.02
N SER A 123 13.39 8.26 9.58
CA SER A 123 11.93 8.20 9.61
C SER A 123 11.28 8.05 8.23
N ILE A 124 11.75 8.80 7.21
CA ILE A 124 11.16 8.73 5.87
C ILE A 124 11.55 7.44 5.16
N HIS A 125 12.74 6.89 5.39
CA HIS A 125 13.15 5.59 4.84
C HIS A 125 12.33 4.45 5.44
N TRP A 126 11.99 4.50 6.74
CA TRP A 126 11.05 3.55 7.34
C TRP A 126 9.67 3.61 6.68
N GLY A 127 9.19 4.79 6.31
CA GLY A 127 7.95 4.95 5.53
C GLY A 127 8.09 4.47 4.09
N ASN A 128 9.15 4.88 3.38
CA ASN A 128 9.31 4.61 1.95
C ASN A 128 9.73 3.18 1.63
N LEU A 129 10.39 2.49 2.55
CA LEU A 129 10.88 1.14 2.35
C LEU A 129 10.21 0.17 3.32
N GLY A 130 10.34 0.40 4.63
CA GLY A 130 9.82 -0.52 5.65
C GLY A 130 8.31 -0.74 5.52
N PHE A 131 7.53 0.34 5.53
CA PHE A 131 6.09 0.27 5.41
C PHE A 131 5.65 -0.32 4.06
N VAL A 132 6.32 0.07 2.97
CA VAL A 132 6.02 -0.43 1.61
C VAL A 132 6.37 -1.91 1.45
N TYR A 133 7.45 -2.40 2.07
CA TYR A 133 7.74 -3.84 2.11
C TYR A 133 6.62 -4.61 2.81
N VAL A 134 6.11 -4.10 3.93
CA VAL A 134 4.96 -4.69 4.62
C VAL A 134 3.73 -4.68 3.70
N GLY A 135 3.40 -3.54 3.09
CA GLY A 135 2.28 -3.42 2.15
C GLY A 135 2.35 -4.39 0.98
N ALA A 136 3.49 -4.41 0.27
CA ALA A 136 3.74 -5.33 -0.83
C ALA A 136 3.60 -6.79 -0.39
N SER A 137 4.17 -7.16 0.77
CA SER A 137 4.07 -8.52 1.31
C SER A 137 2.63 -8.93 1.62
N MET A 138 1.84 -8.03 2.23
CA MET A 138 0.43 -8.23 2.53
C MET A 138 -0.39 -8.43 1.24
N ARG A 139 -0.12 -7.64 0.20
CA ARG A 139 -0.77 -7.78 -1.10
C ARG A 139 -0.40 -9.09 -1.79
N MET A 140 0.88 -9.45 -1.82
CA MET A 140 1.33 -10.73 -2.37
C MET A 140 0.68 -11.93 -1.66
N ALA A 141 0.61 -11.88 -0.32
CA ALA A 141 -0.07 -12.88 0.49
C ALA A 141 -1.57 -12.95 0.16
N PHE A 142 -2.25 -11.80 0.08
CA PHE A 142 -3.68 -11.75 -0.26
C PHE A 142 -3.96 -12.28 -1.68
N LEU A 143 -3.18 -11.84 -2.66
CA LEU A 143 -3.36 -12.17 -4.08
C LEU A 143 -3.05 -13.65 -4.36
N SER A 144 -2.10 -14.25 -3.62
CA SER A 144 -1.85 -15.71 -3.64
C SER A 144 -2.92 -16.53 -2.89
N GLY A 145 -3.84 -15.87 -2.18
CA GLY A 145 -4.91 -16.51 -1.42
C GLY A 145 -4.48 -16.99 -0.04
N LEU A 146 -3.31 -16.59 0.46
CA LEU A 146 -2.82 -16.97 1.78
C LEU A 146 -3.79 -16.47 2.86
N GLY A 147 -4.26 -17.38 3.72
CA GLY A 147 -5.20 -17.05 4.80
C GLY A 147 -6.65 -16.80 4.36
N LEU A 148 -6.95 -16.80 3.06
CA LEU A 148 -8.34 -16.75 2.59
C LEU A 148 -8.93 -18.16 2.66
N ALA A 149 -9.99 -18.34 3.44
CA ALA A 149 -10.70 -19.62 3.50
C ALA A 149 -11.17 -20.01 2.10
N SER A 150 -10.61 -21.08 1.56
CA SER A 150 -10.99 -21.58 0.24
C SER A 150 -12.41 -22.15 0.33
N SER A 151 -13.41 -21.39 -0.13
CA SER A 151 -14.73 -21.94 -0.41
C SER A 151 -14.65 -22.80 -1.67
N ARG A 152 -13.93 -23.92 -1.58
CA ARG A 152 -13.85 -24.93 -2.63
C ARG A 152 -13.50 -26.30 -2.02
N SER A 153 -14.51 -26.97 -1.46
CA SER A 153 -14.90 -28.34 -1.83
C SER A 153 -15.89 -28.91 -0.81
N GLY A 154 -17.18 -28.78 -1.12
CA GLY A 154 -18.28 -29.42 -0.41
C GLY A 154 -19.37 -29.90 -1.37
N ALA A 155 -19.02 -30.16 -2.64
CA ALA A 155 -19.90 -30.79 -3.63
C ALA A 155 -19.50 -32.26 -3.81
N GLY A 156 -19.31 -32.97 -2.69
CA GLY A 156 -19.16 -34.42 -2.67
C GLY A 156 -20.54 -35.05 -2.48
N GLY A 157 -21.32 -35.18 -3.56
CA GLY A 157 -22.57 -35.92 -3.55
C GLY A 157 -22.33 -37.38 -3.16
N LYS A 158 -22.48 -37.71 -1.87
CA LYS A 158 -22.61 -39.10 -1.43
C LYS A 158 -24.07 -39.52 -1.59
N ARG A 159 -24.31 -40.15 -2.73
CA ARG A 159 -25.45 -41.02 -3.05
C ARG A 159 -25.94 -41.77 -1.80
N LYS A 160 -27.21 -41.57 -1.44
CA LYS A 160 -27.99 -42.43 -0.53
C LYS A 160 -27.91 -43.87 -1.07
N LYS A 161 -27.28 -44.79 -0.32
CA LYS A 161 -27.53 -46.23 -0.50
C LYS A 161 -28.73 -46.57 0.37
N VAL A 162 -29.87 -46.78 -0.29
CA VAL A 162 -31.03 -47.47 0.27
C VAL A 162 -30.69 -48.96 0.27
N ARG A 163 -30.62 -49.57 1.46
CA ARG A 163 -30.95 -50.96 1.73
C ARG A 163 -31.48 -51.06 3.15
#